data_AF-A0A2V5SDC2-F1
#
_entry.id   AF-A0A2V5SDC2-F1
#
_cell.length_a   1.000
_cell.length_b   1.000
_cell.length_c   1.000
_cell.angle_alpha   90.00
_cell.angle_beta   90.00
_cell.angle_gamma   90.00
#
_symmetry.space_group_name_H-M   'P 1'
#
loop_
_entity.id
_entity.type
_entity.pdbx_description
1 polymer ?
#
loop_
_entity_poly.entity_id
_entity_poly.type
_entity_poly.pdbx_seq_one_letter_code
_entity_poly.pdbx_strand_id
1 'polypeptide(L)'
;MMNQKEITSTINKLIETLKDGEKGFKEAADAVKDPELKSLFTEYSAQRHQFASELQTELRSLSGAEPETAGSAAGAMHRGWINLKSAISS
;
A
#
# COMPACT_ATOMS: atom_id res chain seq x y z
N MET A 1 3.81 -13.28 24.91
CA MET A 1 2.55 -12.89 24.24
C MET A 1 2.67 -11.43 23.87
N MET A 2 2.33 -11.06 22.64
CA MET A 2 2.27 -9.64 22.26
C MET A 2 1.15 -8.95 23.06
N ASN A 3 1.41 -7.74 23.52
CA ASN A 3 0.37 -6.92 24.15
C ASN A 3 -0.42 -6.14 23.08
N GLN A 4 -1.59 -5.60 23.46
CA GLN A 4 -2.50 -4.93 22.54
C GLN A 4 -1.84 -3.83 21.68
N LYS A 5 -0.89 -3.07 22.25
CA LYS A 5 -0.19 -2.01 21.53
C LYS A 5 0.74 -2.57 20.44
N GLU A 6 1.40 -3.69 20.72
CA GLU A 6 2.27 -4.36 19.75
C GLU A 6 1.45 -4.94 18.58
N ILE A 7 0.27 -5.49 18.88
CA ILE A 7 -0.68 -5.98 17.86
C ILE A 7 -1.14 -4.82 16.98
N THR A 8 -1.64 -3.73 17.57
CA THR A 8 -2.07 -2.53 16.84
C THR A 8 -0.95 -1.95 15.97
N SER A 9 0.26 -1.81 16.50
CA SER A 9 1.41 -1.31 15.74
C SER A 9 1.78 -2.22 14.58
N THR A 10 1.74 -3.54 14.78
CA THR A 10 2.02 -4.52 13.72
C THR A 10 0.99 -4.44 12.60
N ILE A 11 -0.30 -4.37 12.94
CA ILE A 11 -1.37 -4.25 11.96
C ILE A 11 -1.26 -2.93 11.18
N ASN A 12 -0.97 -1.81 11.84
CA ASN A 12 -0.75 -0.53 11.16
C ASN A 12 0.41 -0.59 10.17
N LYS A 13 1.54 -1.22 10.52
CA LYS A 13 2.66 -1.42 9.58
C LYS A 13 2.28 -2.29 8.38
N LEU A 14 1.45 -3.31 8.58
CA LEU A 14 0.93 -4.14 7.48
C LEU A 14 0.01 -3.32 6.57
N ILE A 15 -0.88 -2.51 7.13
CA ILE A 15 -1.75 -1.59 6.37
C ILE A 15 -0.91 -0.62 5.53
N GLU A 16 0.11 0.02 6.12
CA GLU A 16 1.03 0.92 5.40
C GLU A 16 1.72 0.20 4.23
N THR A 17 2.22 -1.02 4.47
CA THR A 17 2.88 -1.86 3.46
C THR A 17 1.94 -2.17 2.30
N LEU A 18 0.69 -2.52 2.59
CA LEU A 18 -0.33 -2.78 1.58
C LEU A 18 -0.67 -1.51 0.80
N LYS A 19 -0.79 -0.36 1.46
CA LYS A 19 -1.03 0.94 0.79
C LYS A 19 0.12 1.37 -0.10
N ASP A 20 1.36 1.08 0.28
CA ASP A 20 2.51 1.31 -0.58
C ASP A 20 2.52 0.38 -1.79
N GLY A 21 2.15 -0.90 -1.60
CA GLY A 21 1.96 -1.85 -2.69
C GLY A 21 0.84 -1.46 -3.65
N GLU A 22 -0.32 -1.02 -3.14
CA GLU A 22 -1.45 -0.50 -3.92
C GLU A 22 -0.98 0.59 -4.90
N LYS A 23 -0.23 1.57 -4.38
CA LYS A 23 0.32 2.68 -5.17
C LYS A 23 1.39 2.20 -6.16
N GLY A 24 2.32 1.35 -5.73
CA GLY A 24 3.40 0.85 -6.58
C GLY A 24 2.88 0.03 -7.76
N PHE A 25 1.90 -0.85 -7.54
CA PHE A 25 1.26 -1.60 -8.62
C PHE A 25 0.44 -0.70 -9.55
N LYS A 26 -0.22 0.33 -9.02
CA LYS A 26 -0.91 1.31 -9.85
C LYS A 26 0.06 2.06 -10.78
N GLU A 27 1.17 2.55 -10.24
CA GLU A 27 2.22 3.21 -11.03
C GLU A 27 2.81 2.26 -12.08
N ALA A 28 3.05 0.99 -11.73
CA ALA A 28 3.50 -0.03 -12.68
C ALA A 28 2.48 -0.28 -13.80
N ALA A 29 1.19 -0.37 -13.48
CA ALA A 29 0.12 -0.53 -14.46
C ALA A 29 0.02 0.66 -15.43
N ASP A 30 0.28 1.88 -14.94
CA ASP A 30 0.28 3.09 -15.75
C ASP A 30 1.52 3.19 -16.66
N ALA A 31 2.66 2.62 -16.24
CA ALA A 31 3.92 2.67 -16.98
C ALA A 31 4.08 1.59 -18.07
N VAL A 32 3.45 0.42 -17.92
CA VAL A 32 3.60 -0.68 -18.88
C VAL A 32 2.70 -0.53 -20.11
N LYS A 33 3.23 -0.94 -21.28
CA LYS A 33 2.50 -0.95 -22.56
C LYS A 33 1.80 -2.28 -22.84
N ASP A 34 2.32 -3.36 -22.26
CA ASP A 34 1.76 -4.69 -22.42
C ASP A 34 0.39 -4.79 -21.73
N PRO A 35 -0.69 -5.16 -22.45
CA PRO A 35 -2.05 -5.16 -21.91
C PRO A 35 -2.27 -6.24 -20.84
N GLU A 36 -1.58 -7.37 -20.91
CA GLU A 36 -1.68 -8.44 -19.90
C GLU A 36 -1.02 -8.00 -18.59
N LEU A 37 0.18 -7.41 -18.68
CA LEU A 37 0.87 -6.87 -17.50
C LEU A 37 0.09 -5.70 -16.88
N LYS A 38 -0.51 -4.83 -17.71
CA LYS A 38 -1.37 -3.75 -17.22
C LYS A 38 -2.56 -4.28 -16.43
N SER A 39 -3.22 -5.32 -16.94
CA SER A 39 -4.34 -5.97 -16.26
C SER A 39 -3.89 -6.60 -14.93
N LEU A 40 -2.77 -7.34 -14.96
CA LEU A 40 -2.23 -8.02 -13.77
C LEU A 40 -1.86 -7.03 -12.66
N PHE A 41 -1.18 -5.93 -12.98
CA PHE A 41 -0.83 -4.92 -11.99
C PHE A 41 -2.05 -4.15 -11.47
N THR A 42 -3.07 -3.94 -12.30
CA THR A 42 -4.34 -3.35 -11.84
C THR A 42 -5.04 -4.28 -10.83
N GLU A 43 -5.10 -5.58 -11.12
CA GLU A 43 -5.65 -6.58 -10.20
C GLU A 43 -4.87 -6.62 -8.89
N TYR A 44 -3.55 -6.59 -8.94
CA TYR A 44 -2.72 -6.56 -7.75
C TYR A 44 -2.91 -5.29 -6.93
N SER A 45 -3.02 -4.12 -7.56
CA SER A 45 -3.35 -2.87 -6.85
C SER A 45 -4.67 -2.99 -6.11
N ALA A 46 -5.73 -3.48 -6.76
CA ALA A 46 -7.05 -3.69 -6.15
C ALA A 46 -7.01 -4.71 -5.00
N GLN A 47 -6.24 -5.80 -5.14
CA GLN A 47 -6.08 -6.80 -4.09
C GLN A 47 -5.42 -6.20 -2.83
N ARG A 48 -4.39 -5.36 -2.98
CA ARG A 48 -3.73 -4.71 -1.82
C ARG A 48 -4.68 -3.75 -1.12
N HIS A 49 -5.51 -3.04 -1.88
CA HIS A 49 -6.57 -2.20 -1.34
C HIS A 49 -7.54 -3.00 -0.47
N GLN A 50 -8.03 -4.14 -0.97
CA GLN A 50 -8.96 -5.02 -0.25
C GLN A 50 -8.34 -5.51 1.06
N PHE A 51 -7.12 -6.05 1.02
CA PHE A 51 -6.43 -6.52 2.23
C PHE A 51 -6.23 -5.40 3.26
N ALA A 52 -5.90 -4.18 2.83
CA ALA A 52 -5.77 -3.05 3.73
C ALA A 52 -7.11 -2.72 4.39
N SER A 53 -8.21 -2.75 3.64
CA SER A 53 -9.56 -2.49 4.14
C SER A 53 -10.02 -3.53 5.17
N GLU A 54 -9.72 -4.81 4.94
CA GLU A 54 -9.99 -5.89 5.89
C GLU A 54 -9.22 -5.68 7.20
N LEU A 55 -7.91 -5.41 7.13
CA LEU A 55 -7.10 -5.14 8.32
C LEU A 55 -7.55 -3.89 9.08
N GLN A 56 -7.96 -2.83 8.38
CA GLN A 56 -8.52 -1.62 8.99
C GLN A 56 -9.84 -1.91 9.73
N THR A 57 -10.64 -2.85 9.22
CA THR A 57 -11.91 -3.26 9.84
C THR A 57 -11.63 -4.06 11.12
N GLU A 58 -10.72 -5.04 11.04
CA GLU A 58 -10.31 -5.84 12.19
C GLU A 58 -9.65 -4.98 13.28
N LEU A 59 -8.80 -4.02 12.92
CA LEU A 59 -8.14 -3.16 13.89
C LEU A 59 -9.13 -2.28 14.67
N ARG A 60 -10.16 -1.76 13.98
CA ARG A 60 -11.26 -1.02 14.62
C ARG A 60 -12.01 -1.89 15.62
N SER A 61 -12.31 -3.14 15.24
CA SER A 61 -12.97 -4.12 16.11
C SER A 61 -12.13 -4.45 17.36
N LEU A 62 -10.82 -4.64 17.20
CA LEU A 62 -9.93 -5.08 18.27
C LEU A 62 -9.53 -3.98 19.27
N SER A 63 -9.39 -2.75 18.81
CA SER A 63 -8.76 -1.68 19.61
C SER A 63 -9.62 -0.45 19.84
N GLY A 64 -10.71 -0.28 19.09
CA GLY A 64 -11.47 0.97 19.04
C GLY A 64 -10.66 2.17 18.52
N ALA A 65 -9.42 1.95 18.05
CA ALA A 65 -8.54 2.98 17.52
C ALA A 65 -8.81 3.20 16.02
N GLU A 66 -8.64 4.44 15.58
CA GLU A 66 -8.68 4.78 14.16
C GLU A 66 -7.47 4.12 13.45
N PRO A 67 -7.70 3.30 12.42
CA PRO A 67 -6.64 2.57 11.75
C PRO A 67 -5.90 3.48 10.77
N GLU A 68 -4.61 3.20 10.53
CA GLU A 68 -3.82 3.99 9.58
C GLU A 68 -4.46 3.96 8.18
N THR A 69 -4.53 5.12 7.52
CA THR A 69 -5.16 5.27 6.20
C THR A 69 -4.17 5.58 5.08
N ALA A 70 -2.92 5.90 5.44
CA ALA A 70 -1.87 6.29 4.52
C ALA A 70 -0.83 5.17 4.34
N GLY A 71 -0.10 5.21 3.22
CA GLY A 71 1.12 4.40 3.06
C GLY A 71 2.28 5.01 3.84
N SER A 72 3.42 4.32 3.91
CA SER A 72 4.55 4.78 4.71
C SER A 72 5.24 6.00 4.08
N ALA A 73 5.89 6.81 4.93
CA ALA A 73 6.75 7.91 4.48
C ALA A 73 7.91 7.41 3.60
N ALA A 74 8.46 6.23 3.92
CA ALA A 74 9.52 5.59 3.13
C ALA A 74 9.02 5.20 1.73
N GLY A 75 7.80 4.64 1.64
CA GLY A 75 7.18 4.33 0.36
C GLY A 75 6.88 5.58 -0.47
N ALA A 76 6.46 6.68 0.16
CA ALA A 76 6.28 7.96 -0.52
C ALA A 76 7.60 8.52 -1.08
N MET A 77 8.70 8.43 -0.32
CA MET A 77 10.02 8.86 -0.77
C MET A 77 10.55 8.01 -1.95
N HIS A 78 10.39 6.68 -1.88
CA HIS A 78 10.83 5.80 -2.96
C HIS A 78 10.13 6.11 -4.29
N ARG A 79 8.80 6.30 -4.25
CA ARG A 79 8.01 6.72 -5.42
C ARG A 79 8.41 8.10 -5.93
N GLY A 80 8.65 9.06 -5.02
CA GLY A 80 9.14 10.39 -5.37
C GLY A 80 10.46 10.36 -6.15
N TRP A 81 11.40 9.50 -5.77
CA TRP A 81 12.68 9.32 -6.46
C TRP A 81 12.52 8.67 -7.85
N ILE A 82 11.65 7.66 -7.98
CA ILE A 82 11.37 7.04 -9.28
C ILE A 82 10.74 8.04 -10.24
N ASN A 83 9.70 8.75 -9.79
CA ASN A 83 8.98 9.72 -10.61
C ASN A 83 9.91 10.86 -11.09
N LEU A 84 10.83 11.32 -10.24
CA LEU A 84 11.85 12.30 -10.63
C LEU A 84 12.78 11.76 -11.74
N LYS A 85 13.26 10.52 -11.63
CA LYS A 85 14.10 9.92 -12.69
C LYS A 85 13.33 9.78 -13.99
N SER A 86 12.10 9.29 -13.93
CA SER A 86 11.25 9.13 -15.11
C SER A 86 11.01 10.47 -15.81
N ALA A 87 10.76 11.55 -15.06
CA ALA A 87 10.54 12.88 -15.64
C ALA A 87 11.78 13.46 -16.37
N ILE A 88 12.99 13.10 -15.93
CA ILE A 88 14.25 13.55 -16.55
C ILE A 88 14.64 12.67 -17.75
N SER A 89 14.22 11.39 -17.76
CA SER A 89 14.50 10.46 -18.86
C SER A 89 13.42 10.42 -19.95
N SER A 90 12.40 11.29 -19.89
CA SER A 90 11.27 11.38 -20.83
C SER A 90 11.46 12.49 -21.85
#